data_AF-A0A3C0Q2P6-F1
#
_entry.id   AF-A0A3C0Q2P6-F1
#
_cell.length_a   1.000
_cell.length_b   1.000
_cell.length_c   1.000
_cell.angle_alpha   90.00
_cell.angle_beta   90.00
_cell.angle_gamma   90.00
#
_symmetry.space_group_name_H-M   'P 1'
#
loop_
_entity.id
_entity.type
_entity.pdbx_description
1 polymer ?
#
loop_
_entity_poly.entity_id
_entity_poly.type
_entity_poly.pdbx_seq_one_letter_code
_entity_poly.pdbx_strand_id
1 'polypeptide(L)'
;MDILRKLGPIEARYEELAALMSEGTATGDKFVKMTKEYSDLGPVVETIRAYKKALADKADLEIMIDDPEMGDIAKEELYALNGQIPELEHQIKLT
;
A
#
# COMPACT_ATOMS: atom_id res chain seq x y z
N MET A 1 2.05 15.25 -1.72
CA MET A 1 0.99 14.83 -0.77
C MET A 1 -0.37 14.55 -1.42
N ASP A 2 -0.55 14.73 -2.74
CA ASP A 2 -1.85 14.46 -3.40
C ASP A 2 -2.09 13.00 -3.79
N ILE A 3 -1.04 12.20 -3.98
CA ILE A 3 -1.21 10.79 -4.35
C ILE A 3 -1.87 10.00 -3.22
N LEU A 4 -1.41 10.14 -1.97
CA LEU A 4 -1.94 9.42 -0.81
C LEU A 4 -3.44 9.67 -0.57
N ARG A 5 -3.93 10.88 -0.86
CA ARG A 5 -5.36 11.21 -0.76
C ARG A 5 -6.20 10.42 -1.77
N LYS A 6 -5.64 10.10 -2.93
CA LYS A 6 -6.30 9.32 -3.98
C LYS A 6 -6.30 7.81 -3.68
N LEU A 7 -5.42 7.33 -2.80
CA LEU A 7 -5.32 5.90 -2.47
C LEU A 7 -6.36 5.48 -1.42
N GLY A 8 -6.73 6.39 -0.51
CA GLY A 8 -7.68 6.13 0.56
C GLY A 8 -9.02 5.52 0.10
N PRO A 9 -9.67 6.06 -0.94
CA PRO A 9 -10.90 5.46 -1.47
C PRO A 9 -10.74 4.04 -2.01
N ILE A 10 -9.59 3.72 -2.61
CA ILE A 10 -9.30 2.39 -3.19
C ILE A 10 -9.14 1.37 -2.05
N GLU A 11 -8.36 1.71 -1.02
CA GLU A 11 -8.21 0.88 0.17
C GLU A 11 -9.56 0.70 0.90
N ALA A 12 -10.32 1.79 1.07
CA ALA A 12 -11.63 1.74 1.73
C ALA A 12 -12.61 0.83 1.00
N ARG A 13 -12.62 0.86 -0.35
CA ARG A 13 -13.45 -0.02 -1.16
C ARG A 13 -13.06 -1.49 -1.00
N TYR A 14 -11.76 -1.79 -1.00
CA TYR A 14 -11.27 -3.14 -0.79
C TYR A 14 -11.66 -3.71 0.58
N GLU A 15 -11.50 -2.92 1.64
CA GLU A 15 -11.92 -3.29 3.00
C GLU A 15 -13.44 -3.47 3.11
N GLU A 16 -14.23 -2.60 2.46
CA GLU A 16 -15.69 -2.73 2.39
C GLU A 16 -16.10 -4.06 1.73
N LEU A 17 -15.50 -4.40 0.58
CA LEU A 17 -15.77 -5.67 -0.10
C LEU A 17 -15.36 -6.88 0.75
N ALA A 18 -14.23 -6.78 1.46
CA ALA A 18 -13.77 -7.80 2.39
C ALA A 18 -14.79 -8.04 3.53
N ALA A 19 -15.27 -6.95 4.14
CA ALA A 19 -16.26 -7.00 5.20
C ALA A 19 -17.59 -7.60 4.71
N LEU A 20 -18.11 -7.13 3.57
CA LEU A 20 -19.34 -7.63 2.97
C LEU A 20 -19.27 -9.13 2.60
N MET A 21 -18.10 -9.60 2.14
CA MET A 21 -17.86 -11.03 1.92
C MET A 21 -17.85 -11.82 3.24
N SER A 22 -17.24 -11.27 4.29
CA SER A 22 -17.18 -11.91 5.61
C SER A 22 -18.54 -11.97 6.31
N GLU A 23 -19.43 -11.00 6.06
CA GLU A 23 -20.80 -10.99 6.59
C GLU A 23 -21.69 -12.07 5.95
N GLY A 24 -21.33 -12.56 4.76
CA GLY A 24 -22.08 -13.63 4.08
C GLY A 24 -23.48 -13.24 3.62
N THR A 25 -23.80 -11.94 3.57
CA THR A 25 -25.14 -11.43 3.25
C THR A 25 -25.41 -11.36 1.75
N ALA A 26 -24.37 -11.37 0.91
CA ALA A 26 -24.47 -11.35 -0.54
C ALA A 26 -24.58 -12.77 -1.13
N THR A 27 -25.52 -12.98 -2.04
CA THR A 27 -25.74 -14.27 -2.72
C THR A 27 -25.87 -14.11 -4.24
N GLY A 28 -25.65 -15.21 -4.98
CA GLY A 28 -25.79 -15.26 -6.44
C GLY A 28 -24.90 -14.24 -7.16
N ASP A 29 -25.48 -13.54 -8.13
CA ASP A 29 -24.76 -12.56 -8.97
C ASP A 29 -24.09 -11.44 -8.18
N LYS A 30 -24.64 -11.06 -7.02
CA LYS A 30 -24.04 -10.02 -6.18
C LYS A 30 -22.72 -10.49 -5.56
N PHE A 31 -22.68 -11.73 -5.10
CA PHE A 31 -21.46 -12.33 -4.56
C PHE A 31 -20.38 -12.45 -5.64
N VAL A 32 -20.74 -12.95 -6.83
CA VAL A 32 -19.79 -13.09 -7.96
C VAL A 32 -19.20 -11.74 -8.36
N LYS A 33 -20.02 -10.68 -8.47
CA LYS A 33 -19.55 -9.33 -8.79
C LYS A 33 -18.61 -8.78 -7.72
N MET A 34 -18.97 -8.96 -6.45
CA MET A 34 -18.17 -8.50 -5.32
C MET A 34 -16.81 -9.20 -5.23
N THR A 35 -16.79 -10.53 -5.37
CA THR A 35 -15.53 -11.30 -5.38
C THR A 35 -14.64 -10.90 -6.56
N LYS A 36 -15.23 -10.68 -7.74
CA LYS A 36 -14.46 -10.20 -8.90
C LYS A 36 -13.86 -8.82 -8.64
N GLU A 37 -14.65 -7.86 -8.15
CA GLU A 37 -14.17 -6.52 -7.82
C GLU A 37 -13.07 -6.56 -6.75
N TYR A 38 -13.23 -7.40 -5.72
CA TYR A 38 -12.21 -7.58 -4.69
C TYR A 38 -10.91 -8.15 -5.25
N SER A 39 -10.99 -9.18 -6.11
CA SER A 39 -9.83 -9.76 -6.78
C SER A 39 -9.12 -8.77 -7.71
N ASP A 40 -9.89 -7.94 -8.42
CA ASP A 40 -9.34 -6.92 -9.32
C ASP A 40 -8.62 -5.80 -8.54
N LEU A 41 -9.14 -5.43 -7.35
CA LEU A 41 -8.53 -4.40 -6.48
C LEU A 41 -7.33 -4.90 -5.67
N GLY A 42 -7.24 -6.21 -5.40
CA GLY A 42 -6.18 -6.81 -4.57
C GLY A 42 -4.76 -6.35 -4.95
N PRO A 43 -4.31 -6.55 -6.21
CA PRO A 43 -2.98 -6.14 -6.63
C PRO A 43 -2.71 -4.64 -6.44
N VAL A 44 -3.72 -3.80 -6.68
CA VAL A 44 -3.62 -2.34 -6.52
C VAL A 44 -3.39 -1.97 -5.06
N VAL A 45 -4.17 -2.58 -4.16
CA VAL A 45 -4.07 -2.35 -2.72
C VAL A 45 -2.76 -2.86 -2.16
N GLU A 46 -2.24 -3.98 -2.65
CA GLU A 46 -0.91 -4.48 -2.29
C GLU A 46 0.19 -3.48 -2.64
N THR A 47 0.17 -2.91 -3.85
CA THR A 47 1.14 -1.87 -4.24
C THR A 47 0.98 -0.60 -3.39
N ILE A 48 -0.25 -0.17 -3.11
CA ILE A 48 -0.53 0.98 -2.23
C ILE A 48 0.04 0.76 -0.83
N ARG A 49 -0.19 -0.42 -0.24
CA ARG A 49 0.31 -0.77 1.10
C ARG A 49 1.84 -0.83 1.12
N ALA A 50 2.45 -1.42 0.09
CA ALA A 50 3.90 -1.44 -0.05
C ALA A 50 4.49 -0.02 -0.14
N TYR A 51 3.85 0.88 -0.90
CA TYR A 51 4.27 2.28 -1.00
C TYR A 51 4.18 3.02 0.34
N LYS A 52 3.05 2.88 1.05
CA LYS A 52 2.85 3.50 2.36
C LYS A 52 3.84 2.96 3.39
N LYS A 53 4.13 1.65 3.37
CA LYS A 53 5.15 1.05 4.22
C LYS A 53 6.53 1.61 3.91
N ALA A 54 6.94 1.65 2.64
CA ALA A 54 8.24 2.19 2.25
C ALA A 54 8.43 3.66 2.66
N LEU A 55 7.37 4.48 2.61
CA LEU A 55 7.40 5.85 3.13
C LEU A 55 7.56 5.91 4.65
N ALA A 56 6.89 5.01 5.39
CA ALA A 56 7.01 4.94 6.84
C ALA A 56 8.41 4.45 7.25
N ASP A 57 8.88 3.36 6.65
CA ASP A 57 10.23 2.81 6.87
C ASP A 57 11.29 3.89 6.61
N LYS A 58 11.15 4.65 5.51
CA LYS A 58 12.03 5.77 5.20
C LYS A 58 12.03 6.83 6.31
N ALA A 59 10.87 7.23 6.79
CA ALA A 59 10.77 8.23 7.85
C ALA A 59 11.40 7.73 9.17
N ASP A 60 11.21 6.46 9.50
CA ASP A 60 11.81 5.83 10.69
C ASP A 60 13.35 5.78 10.58
N LEU A 61 13.87 5.41 9.41
CA LEU A 61 15.32 5.35 9.15
C LEU A 61 15.96 6.75 9.10
N GLU A 62 15.26 7.77 8.59
CA GLU A 62 15.72 9.16 8.62
C GLU A 62 15.93 9.67 10.05
N ILE A 63 15.18 9.16 11.03
CA ILE A 63 15.37 9.50 12.46
C ILE A 63 16.62 8.82 13.04
N MET A 64 16.96 7.64 12.54
CA MET A 64 18.08 6.82 13.04
C MET A 64 19.42 7.13 12.36
N ILE A 65 19.46 8.01 11.34
CA ILE A 65 20.65 8.23 10.51
C ILE A 65 21.84 8.82 11.27
N ASP A 66 21.56 9.56 12.35
CA ASP A 66 22.56 10.19 13.22
C ASP A 66 22.97 9.28 14.39
N ASP A 67 22.36 8.10 14.52
CA ASP A 67 22.72 7.12 15.54
C ASP A 67 24.11 6.51 15.21
N PRO A 68 25.10 6.57 16.11
CA PRO A 68 26.45 6.07 15.84
C PRO A 68 26.55 4.54 15.73
N GLU A 69 25.56 3.78 16.22
CA GLU A 69 25.51 2.32 16.08
C GLU A 69 24.67 1.90 14.87
N MET A 70 23.57 2.60 14.58
CA MET A 70 22.60 2.22 13.55
C MET A 70 22.66 3.06 12.26
N GLY A 71 23.36 4.20 12.25
CA GLY A 71 23.31 5.18 11.17
C GLY A 71 23.85 4.68 9.83
N ASP A 72 24.86 3.80 9.83
CA ASP A 72 25.38 3.24 8.58
C ASP A 72 24.44 2.20 7.96
N ILE A 73 23.77 1.39 8.79
CA ILE A 73 22.70 0.48 8.36
C ILE A 73 21.52 1.29 7.82
N ALA A 74 21.15 2.36 8.53
CA ALA A 74 20.05 3.22 8.11
C ALA A 74 20.31 3.89 6.75
N LYS A 75 21.54 4.33 6.46
CA LYS A 75 21.91 4.89 5.15
C LYS A 75 21.78 3.89 4.02
N GLU A 76 22.20 2.64 4.24
CA GLU A 76 22.08 1.57 3.23
C GLU A 76 20.61 1.26 2.91
N GLU A 77 19.77 1.13 3.94
CA GLU A 77 18.33 0.89 3.75
C GLU A 77 17.63 2.09 3.09
N LEU A 78 17.97 3.32 3.49
CA LEU A 78 17.46 4.54 2.86
C LEU A 78 17.82 4.62 1.38
N TYR A 79 19.04 4.18 1.01
CA TYR A 79 19.46 4.14 -0.39
C TYR A 79 18.56 3.19 -1.21
N ALA A 80 18.24 2.02 -0.69
CA ALA A 80 17.33 1.07 -1.34
C ALA A 80 15.91 1.65 -1.47
N LEU A 81 15.37 2.23 -0.38
CA LEU A 81 14.03 2.81 -0.35
C LEU A 81 13.88 4.00 -1.31
N ASN A 82 14.94 4.80 -1.49
CA ASN A 82 14.93 5.92 -2.43
C ASN A 82 14.77 5.47 -3.89
N GLY A 83 15.15 4.24 -4.24
CA GLY A 83 14.87 3.64 -5.56
C GLY A 83 13.50 2.97 -5.64
N GLN A 84 13.06 2.34 -4.55
CA GLN A 84 11.79 1.59 -4.51
C GLN A 84 10.55 2.49 -4.48
N ILE A 85 10.59 3.60 -3.73
CA ILE A 85 9.43 4.50 -3.57
C ILE A 85 8.95 5.06 -4.91
N PRO A 86 9.82 5.60 -5.80
CA PRO A 86 9.39 6.10 -7.11
C PRO A 86 8.80 5.01 -8.02
N GLU A 87 9.33 3.78 -7.96
CA GLU A 87 8.83 2.65 -8.74
C GLU A 87 7.41 2.25 -8.29
N LEU A 88 7.20 2.12 -6.98
CA LEU A 88 5.87 1.87 -6.42
C LEU A 88 4.90 3.00 -6.74
N GLU A 89 5.36 4.26 -6.67
CA GLU A 89 4.55 5.42 -7.04
C GLU A 89 4.14 5.37 -8.53
N HIS A 90 5.05 4.93 -9.40
CA HIS A 90 4.77 4.78 -10.83
C HIS A 90 3.76 3.66 -11.08
N GLN A 91 3.93 2.50 -10.45
CA GLN A 91 2.99 1.38 -10.58
C GLN A 91 1.57 1.79 -10.17
N ILE A 92 1.43 2.51 -9.06
CA ILE A 92 0.14 3.04 -8.59
C ILE A 92 -0.51 4.00 -9.60
N LYS A 93 0.29 4.75 -10.37
CA LYS A 93 -0.23 5.69 -11.39
C LYS A 93 -0.67 5.00 -12.68
N LEU A 94 -0.23 3.77 -12.92
CA LEU A 94 -0.59 2.98 -14.11
C LEU A 94 -1.87 2.16 -13.91
N THR A 95 -2.30 2.00 -12.66
CA THR A 95 -3.54 1.31 -12.27
C THR A 95 -4.76 2.21 -12.40
#